data_AF-A0AB35IR51-F1
#
_entry.id   AF-A0AB35IR51-F1
#
_cell.length_a   1.000
_cell.length_b   1.000
_cell.length_c   1.000
_cell.angle_alpha   90.00
_cell.angle_beta   90.00
_cell.angle_gamma   90.00
#
_symmetry.space_group_name_H-M   'P 1'
#
loop_
_entity.id
_entity.type
_entity.pdbx_description
1 polymer ?
#
loop_
_entity_poly.entity_id
_entity_poly.type
_entity_poly.pdbx_seq_one_letter_code
_entity_poly.pdbx_strand_id
1 'polypeptide(L)'
;MAITPFENSDYEILISDLIFDIYYSELSISSRLVLLRKMTELITRRFLNLGMGEKMELGDITSPEKNPKYKTTERLNNVDKLLRKDFESTVNKLREIGNKYSHTQNHKISNLEEWIEAENLIWDLFSYLFVQYFLKYNLSLKSDKNVLSMFSQLPTDIRFRTLQKLFEIKGYDNIQLIDKYLLAMVKSKGWEEAYFWLISHRKEIQSMSYPSENEIIEYIDDFDEDELSLPLRKFQNVFGLLSSVLRNPKVKSVSGGIYDTFEEAVKYFYEENLETYLSATREQIEFRELLYFCFIGRTPTN
;
A
#
# COMPACT_ATOMS: atom_id res chain seq x y z
N MET A 1 19.43 -16.40 11.49
CA MET A 1 18.96 -17.82 11.52
C MET A 1 18.19 -18.07 10.23
N ALA A 2 18.09 -19.31 9.72
CA ALA A 2 17.20 -19.57 8.59
C ALA A 2 15.74 -19.27 9.00
N ILE A 3 15.05 -18.44 8.21
CA ILE A 3 13.66 -18.03 8.42
C ILE A 3 12.83 -18.63 7.29
N THR A 4 11.78 -19.35 7.62
CA THR A 4 10.80 -19.81 6.64
C THR A 4 10.07 -18.57 6.08
N PRO A 5 10.12 -18.31 4.76
CA PRO A 5 9.42 -17.18 4.15
C PRO A 5 7.91 -17.37 4.22
N PHE A 6 7.17 -16.25 4.21
CA PHE A 6 5.72 -16.27 4.14
C PHE A 6 5.26 -16.61 2.72
N GLU A 7 4.52 -17.73 2.60
CA GLU A 7 3.87 -18.13 1.37
C GLU A 7 2.34 -17.96 1.50
N ASN A 8 1.71 -17.41 0.47
CA ASN A 8 0.27 -17.15 0.48
C ASN A 8 -0.53 -18.46 0.64
N SER A 9 -0.09 -19.54 -0.01
CA SER A 9 -0.72 -20.86 0.00
C SER A 9 -0.82 -21.48 1.40
N ASP A 10 0.14 -21.20 2.29
CA ASP A 10 0.12 -21.71 3.68
C ASP A 10 -1.04 -21.12 4.51
N TYR A 11 -1.53 -19.95 4.13
CA TYR A 11 -2.50 -19.17 4.90
C TYR A 11 -3.79 -18.89 4.12
N GLU A 12 -3.89 -19.29 2.86
CA GLU A 12 -4.98 -18.89 1.95
C GLU A 12 -6.38 -19.23 2.48
N ILE A 13 -6.57 -20.45 2.95
CA ILE A 13 -7.85 -20.90 3.55
C ILE A 13 -8.16 -20.05 4.79
N LEU A 14 -7.16 -19.86 5.66
CA LEU A 14 -7.34 -19.09 6.90
C LEU A 14 -7.67 -17.62 6.61
N ILE A 15 -7.02 -17.00 5.63
CA ILE A 15 -7.30 -15.63 5.21
C ILE A 15 -8.70 -15.55 4.61
N SER A 16 -9.09 -16.52 3.76
CA SER A 16 -10.40 -16.55 3.14
C SER A 16 -11.53 -16.66 4.17
N ASP A 17 -11.41 -17.57 5.14
CA ASP A 17 -12.37 -17.72 6.23
C ASP A 17 -12.44 -16.43 7.07
N LEU A 18 -11.30 -15.80 7.37
CA LEU A 18 -11.28 -14.54 8.11
C LEU A 18 -11.95 -13.41 7.36
N ILE A 19 -11.68 -13.25 6.06
CA ILE A 19 -12.32 -12.24 5.23
C ILE A 19 -13.83 -12.46 5.19
N PHE A 20 -14.27 -13.70 5.01
CA PHE A 20 -15.69 -14.04 5.04
C PHE A 20 -16.33 -13.69 6.38
N ASP A 21 -15.71 -14.11 7.49
CA ASP A 21 -16.24 -13.84 8.82
C ASP A 21 -16.29 -12.32 9.11
N ILE A 22 -15.24 -11.59 8.76
CA ILE A 22 -15.15 -10.15 9.02
C ILE A 22 -16.16 -9.35 8.18
N TYR A 23 -16.28 -9.66 6.88
CA TYR A 23 -16.93 -8.78 5.90
C TYR A 23 -18.27 -9.29 5.38
N TYR A 24 -18.45 -10.61 5.27
CA TYR A 24 -19.59 -11.20 4.57
C TYR A 24 -20.57 -11.96 5.48
N SER A 25 -20.22 -12.16 6.75
CA SER A 25 -21.06 -12.86 7.72
C SER A 25 -21.74 -11.93 8.73
N GLU A 26 -22.83 -12.40 9.34
CA GLU A 26 -23.65 -11.65 10.30
C GLU A 26 -23.04 -11.65 11.72
N LEU A 27 -21.79 -11.21 11.85
CA LEU A 27 -21.13 -11.04 13.15
C LEU A 27 -21.37 -9.65 13.75
N SER A 28 -21.42 -9.60 15.08
CA SER A 28 -21.42 -8.33 15.83
C SER A 28 -20.13 -7.55 15.58
N ILE A 29 -20.17 -6.22 15.71
CA ILE A 29 -18.98 -5.37 15.57
C ILE A 29 -17.87 -5.82 16.53
N SER A 30 -18.19 -6.11 17.80
CA SER A 30 -17.22 -6.64 18.78
C SER A 30 -16.52 -7.90 18.27
N SER A 31 -17.27 -8.84 17.70
CA SER A 31 -16.72 -10.08 17.13
C SER A 31 -15.81 -9.78 15.95
N ARG A 32 -16.22 -8.90 15.03
CA ARG A 32 -15.39 -8.49 13.89
C ARG A 32 -14.10 -7.80 14.32
N LEU A 33 -14.13 -6.94 15.35
CA LEU A 33 -12.94 -6.29 15.92
C LEU A 33 -11.94 -7.31 16.52
N VAL A 34 -12.43 -8.38 17.15
CA VAL A 34 -11.56 -9.48 17.61
C VAL A 34 -10.92 -10.20 16.43
N LEU A 35 -11.65 -10.42 15.34
CA LEU A 35 -11.11 -11.06 14.14
C LEU A 35 -10.10 -10.15 13.39
N LEU A 36 -10.29 -8.83 13.39
CA LEU A 36 -9.30 -7.88 12.86
C LEU A 36 -7.94 -7.98 13.56
N ARG A 37 -7.90 -8.36 14.83
CA ARG A 37 -6.64 -8.65 15.52
C ARG A 37 -5.91 -9.85 14.89
N LYS A 38 -6.64 -10.90 14.52
CA LYS A 38 -6.06 -12.08 13.85
C LYS A 38 -5.61 -11.74 12.43
N MET A 39 -6.39 -10.92 11.72
CA MET A 39 -5.98 -10.34 10.43
C MET A 39 -4.70 -9.50 10.56
N THR A 40 -4.60 -8.67 11.61
CA THR A 40 -3.40 -7.88 11.93
C THR A 40 -2.16 -8.76 12.08
N GLU A 41 -2.30 -9.92 12.75
CA GLU A 41 -1.21 -10.88 12.87
C GLU A 41 -0.78 -11.41 11.50
N LEU A 42 -1.71 -11.81 10.63
CA LEU A 42 -1.41 -12.31 9.28
C LEU A 42 -0.73 -11.27 8.40
N ILE A 43 -1.23 -10.03 8.38
CA ILE A 43 -0.60 -8.95 7.63
C ILE A 43 0.81 -8.65 8.19
N THR A 44 0.98 -8.70 9.52
CA THR A 44 2.30 -8.54 10.16
C THR A 44 3.27 -9.67 9.78
N ARG A 45 2.79 -10.92 9.72
CA ARG A 45 3.59 -12.05 9.21
C ARG A 45 4.06 -11.81 7.78
N ARG A 46 3.15 -11.36 6.91
CA ARG A 46 3.48 -11.00 5.53
C ARG A 46 4.50 -9.87 5.46
N PHE A 47 4.29 -8.78 6.19
CA PHE A 47 5.19 -7.61 6.24
C PHE A 47 6.61 -7.98 6.72
N LEU A 48 6.73 -8.85 7.72
CA LEU A 48 8.04 -9.28 8.23
C LEU A 48 8.60 -10.52 7.51
N ASN A 49 7.89 -11.05 6.52
CA ASN A 49 8.22 -12.27 5.81
C ASN A 49 8.53 -13.44 6.77
N LEU A 50 7.56 -13.74 7.64
CA LEU A 50 7.58 -14.82 8.64
C LEU A 50 6.52 -15.87 8.29
N GLY A 51 6.96 -17.00 7.77
CA GLY A 51 6.08 -18.07 7.29
C GLY A 51 5.59 -19.04 8.36
N MET A 52 5.03 -20.16 7.88
CA MET A 52 4.45 -21.19 8.73
C MET A 52 5.48 -21.75 9.73
N GLY A 53 5.04 -21.89 10.99
CA GLY A 53 5.89 -22.37 12.09
C GLY A 53 6.79 -21.32 12.74
N GLU A 54 6.94 -20.13 12.15
CA GLU A 54 7.66 -19.04 12.79
C GLU A 54 6.85 -18.44 13.95
N LYS A 55 7.47 -18.37 15.13
CA LYS A 55 6.86 -17.77 16.31
C LYS A 55 6.81 -16.26 16.14
N MET A 56 5.61 -15.70 16.25
CA MET A 56 5.38 -14.27 16.29
C MET A 56 4.03 -14.01 16.93
N GLU A 57 4.02 -13.18 17.97
CA GLU A 57 2.83 -12.61 18.55
C GLU A 57 2.86 -11.09 18.37
N LEU A 58 1.69 -10.43 18.34
CA LEU A 58 1.63 -8.96 18.29
C LEU A 58 2.36 -8.29 19.46
N GLY A 59 2.50 -8.98 20.59
CA GLY A 59 3.31 -8.54 21.74
C GLY A 59 4.79 -8.31 21.39
N ASP A 60 5.38 -9.16 20.54
CA ASP A 60 6.76 -9.01 20.09
C ASP A 60 6.98 -7.72 19.28
N ILE A 61 5.94 -7.30 18.56
CA ILE A 61 5.93 -6.08 17.73
C ILE A 61 5.70 -4.81 18.54
N THR A 62 5.01 -4.91 19.66
CA THR A 62 4.47 -3.75 20.40
C THR A 62 5.16 -3.53 21.75
N SER A 63 5.89 -4.52 22.26
CA SER A 63 6.72 -4.37 23.46
C SER A 63 7.79 -3.29 23.25
N PRO A 64 8.01 -2.37 24.21
CA PRO A 64 9.13 -1.43 24.15
C PRO A 64 10.48 -2.15 24.26
N GLU A 65 10.52 -3.27 24.98
CA GLU A 65 11.70 -4.12 25.13
C GLU A 65 11.66 -5.22 24.07
N LYS A 66 12.52 -5.09 23.06
CA LYS A 66 12.66 -6.10 21.99
C LYS A 66 13.67 -7.17 22.38
N ASN A 67 13.31 -8.44 22.24
CA ASN A 67 14.26 -9.53 22.41
C ASN A 67 15.12 -9.69 21.13
N PRO A 68 16.43 -9.39 21.16
CA PRO A 68 17.28 -9.46 19.97
C PRO A 68 17.47 -10.88 19.43
N LYS A 69 17.11 -11.91 20.20
CA LYS A 69 17.17 -13.31 19.76
C LYS A 69 15.96 -13.72 18.91
N TYR A 70 14.90 -12.91 18.86
CA TYR A 70 13.71 -13.24 18.09
C TYR A 70 13.88 -12.83 16.63
N LYS A 71 13.53 -13.74 15.72
CA LYS A 71 13.49 -13.48 14.27
C LYS A 71 12.60 -12.28 13.95
N THR A 72 11.50 -12.11 14.68
CA THR A 72 10.63 -10.93 14.59
C THR A 72 11.39 -9.62 14.82
N THR A 73 12.25 -9.55 15.85
CA THR A 73 13.09 -8.38 16.13
C THR A 73 14.13 -8.16 15.04
N GLU A 74 14.77 -9.24 14.56
CA GLU A 74 15.71 -9.18 13.43
C GLU A 74 15.04 -8.56 12.18
N ARG A 75 13.82 -9.02 11.84
CA ARG A 75 13.05 -8.50 10.70
C ARG A 75 12.64 -7.05 10.89
N LEU A 76 12.13 -6.68 12.07
CA LEU A 76 11.76 -5.30 12.39
C LEU A 76 12.94 -4.33 12.29
N ASN A 77 14.14 -4.76 12.67
CA ASN A 77 15.35 -3.93 12.58
C ASN A 77 15.77 -3.64 11.12
N ASN A 78 15.30 -4.42 10.16
CA ASN A 78 15.56 -4.21 8.73
C ASN A 78 14.52 -3.33 8.04
N VAL A 79 13.46 -2.91 8.75
CA VAL A 79 12.43 -2.00 8.23
C VAL A 79 12.95 -0.56 8.34
N ASP A 80 12.64 0.26 7.33
CA ASP A 80 12.92 1.71 7.39
C ASP A 80 12.42 2.32 8.71
N LYS A 81 13.21 3.23 9.29
CA LYS A 81 12.96 3.74 10.65
C LYS A 81 11.62 4.47 10.77
N LEU A 82 11.23 5.25 9.75
CA LEU A 82 9.96 5.98 9.76
C LEU A 82 8.81 5.00 9.56
N LEU A 83 8.92 4.12 8.56
CA LEU A 83 7.91 3.08 8.32
C LEU A 83 7.71 2.18 9.54
N ARG A 84 8.79 1.76 10.20
CA ARG A 84 8.76 0.91 11.39
C ARG A 84 7.99 1.56 12.53
N LYS A 85 8.24 2.84 12.80
CA LYS A 85 7.57 3.56 13.89
C LYS A 85 6.05 3.56 13.68
N ASP A 86 5.63 3.86 12.46
CA ASP A 86 4.21 3.92 12.14
C ASP A 86 3.58 2.53 12.11
N PHE A 87 4.30 1.53 11.57
CA PHE A 87 3.91 0.12 11.61
C PHE A 87 3.72 -0.39 13.05
N GLU A 88 4.69 -0.20 13.94
CA GLU A 88 4.59 -0.63 15.35
C GLU A 88 3.43 0.09 16.06
N SER A 89 3.19 1.37 15.77
CA SER A 89 2.06 2.13 16.31
C SER A 89 0.70 1.61 15.83
N THR A 90 0.55 1.38 14.52
CA THR A 90 -0.66 0.83 13.91
C THR A 90 -0.97 -0.55 14.47
N VAL A 91 0.02 -1.46 14.52
CA VAL A 91 -0.14 -2.79 15.12
C VAL A 91 -0.52 -2.70 16.59
N ASN A 92 0.05 -1.77 17.36
CA ASN A 92 -0.32 -1.60 18.77
C ASN A 92 -1.78 -1.15 18.95
N LYS A 93 -2.24 -0.18 18.17
CA LYS A 93 -3.62 0.29 18.23
C LYS A 93 -4.62 -0.82 17.90
N LEU A 94 -4.38 -1.58 16.83
CA LEU A 94 -5.21 -2.73 16.46
C LEU A 94 -5.20 -3.82 17.54
N ARG A 95 -4.03 -4.09 18.13
CA ARG A 95 -3.88 -5.02 19.26
C ARG A 95 -4.74 -4.59 20.45
N GLU A 96 -4.71 -3.30 20.81
CA GLU A 96 -5.47 -2.72 21.91
C GLU A 96 -6.97 -2.74 21.63
N ILE A 97 -7.42 -2.35 20.43
CA ILE A 97 -8.83 -2.39 20.03
C ILE A 97 -9.36 -3.82 20.13
N GLY A 98 -8.67 -4.81 19.54
CA GLY A 98 -9.11 -6.21 19.61
C GLY A 98 -9.15 -6.75 21.05
N ASN A 99 -8.14 -6.43 21.87
CA ASN A 99 -8.07 -6.86 23.27
C ASN A 99 -9.24 -6.37 24.13
N LYS A 100 -9.82 -5.20 23.81
CA LYS A 100 -11.01 -4.69 24.52
C LYS A 100 -12.15 -5.70 24.46
N TYR A 101 -12.30 -6.43 23.35
CA TYR A 101 -13.47 -7.27 23.09
C TYR A 101 -13.21 -8.77 23.24
N SER A 102 -11.95 -9.18 23.45
CA SER A 102 -11.58 -10.59 23.61
C SER A 102 -11.85 -11.18 25.00
N HIS A 103 -11.90 -10.35 26.05
CA HIS A 103 -11.99 -10.84 27.43
C HIS A 103 -13.34 -10.50 28.07
N THR A 104 -13.99 -11.51 28.67
CA THR A 104 -15.31 -11.41 29.32
C THR A 104 -15.36 -10.45 30.51
N GLN A 105 -14.22 -10.05 31.06
CA GLN A 105 -14.15 -9.02 32.10
C GLN A 105 -14.55 -7.63 31.58
N ASN A 106 -14.46 -7.38 30.27
CA ASN A 106 -14.84 -6.11 29.66
C ASN A 106 -16.25 -6.22 29.07
N HIS A 107 -17.19 -5.47 29.64
CA HIS A 107 -18.61 -5.48 29.24
C HIS A 107 -18.94 -4.33 28.28
N LYS A 108 -17.92 -3.67 27.72
CA LYS A 108 -18.11 -2.56 26.78
C LYS A 108 -18.74 -3.06 25.48
N ILE A 109 -19.70 -2.30 24.99
CA ILE A 109 -20.32 -2.49 23.69
C ILE A 109 -19.49 -1.67 22.69
N SER A 110 -19.02 -2.32 21.63
CA SER A 110 -18.34 -1.64 20.53
C SER A 110 -19.28 -0.70 19.78
N ASN A 111 -18.73 0.26 19.05
CA ASN A 111 -19.51 1.15 18.19
C ASN A 111 -18.94 1.21 16.76
N LEU A 112 -19.68 1.87 15.86
CA LEU A 112 -19.30 2.02 14.46
C LEU A 112 -18.04 2.86 14.27
N GLU A 113 -17.78 3.84 15.14
CA GLU A 113 -16.58 4.70 15.05
C GLU A 113 -15.31 3.89 15.29
N GLU A 114 -15.28 3.04 16.32
CA GLU A 114 -14.16 2.13 16.60
C GLU A 114 -13.98 1.09 15.48
N TRP A 115 -15.06 0.63 14.85
CA TRP A 115 -14.99 -0.21 13.65
C TRP A 115 -14.29 0.51 12.51
N ILE A 116 -14.73 1.72 12.17
CA ILE A 116 -14.15 2.53 11.10
C ILE A 116 -12.68 2.86 11.40
N GLU A 117 -12.32 3.15 12.65
CA GLU A 117 -10.93 3.34 13.07
C GLU A 117 -10.09 2.09 12.82
N ALA A 118 -10.58 0.92 13.27
CA ALA A 118 -9.87 -0.34 13.09
C ALA A 118 -9.70 -0.70 11.61
N GLU A 119 -10.74 -0.50 10.78
CA GLU A 119 -10.65 -0.67 9.34
C GLU A 119 -9.58 0.24 8.74
N ASN A 120 -9.58 1.54 9.06
CA ASN A 120 -8.55 2.46 8.57
C ASN A 120 -7.13 2.02 8.94
N LEU A 121 -6.93 1.46 10.13
CA LEU A 121 -5.63 0.92 10.54
C LEU A 121 -5.24 -0.34 9.75
N ILE A 122 -6.19 -1.20 9.37
CA ILE A 122 -5.94 -2.35 8.48
C ILE A 122 -5.53 -1.86 7.09
N TRP A 123 -6.17 -0.81 6.57
CA TRP A 123 -5.79 -0.18 5.31
C TRP A 123 -4.37 0.39 5.35
N ASP A 124 -3.96 0.98 6.48
CA ASP A 124 -2.57 1.40 6.68
C ASP A 124 -1.61 0.21 6.63
N LEU A 125 -1.94 -0.91 7.26
CA LEU A 125 -1.10 -2.12 7.22
C LEU A 125 -0.93 -2.68 5.80
N PHE A 126 -2.01 -2.76 5.02
CA PHE A 126 -1.90 -3.15 3.60
C PHE A 126 -1.04 -2.17 2.82
N SER A 127 -1.22 -0.87 3.06
CA SER A 127 -0.42 0.18 2.41
C SER A 127 1.07 0.03 2.71
N TYR A 128 1.44 -0.34 3.94
CA TYR A 128 2.82 -0.55 4.36
C TYR A 128 3.51 -1.73 3.64
N LEU A 129 2.77 -2.76 3.23
CA LEU A 129 3.31 -3.84 2.39
C LEU A 129 3.87 -3.27 1.07
N PHE A 130 3.11 -2.39 0.42
CA PHE A 130 3.52 -1.75 -0.82
C PHE A 130 4.60 -0.69 -0.61
N VAL A 131 4.60 0.02 0.53
CA VAL A 131 5.71 0.92 0.88
C VAL A 131 7.00 0.12 0.94
N GLN A 132 7.02 -1.00 1.65
CA GLN A 132 8.22 -1.84 1.79
C GLN A 132 8.67 -2.40 0.44
N TYR A 133 7.73 -2.81 -0.42
CA TYR A 133 8.00 -3.21 -1.80
C TYR A 133 8.72 -2.10 -2.59
N PHE A 134 8.18 -0.89 -2.60
CA PHE A 134 8.77 0.22 -3.36
C PHE A 134 10.03 0.81 -2.73
N LEU A 135 10.28 0.58 -1.44
CA LEU A 135 11.58 0.86 -0.83
C LEU A 135 12.65 -0.14 -1.29
N LYS A 136 12.27 -1.40 -1.55
CA LYS A 136 13.18 -2.44 -2.05
C LYS A 136 13.50 -2.29 -3.53
N TYR A 137 12.49 -2.08 -4.37
CA TYR A 137 12.64 -1.99 -5.84
C TYR A 137 12.80 -0.56 -6.36
N ASN A 138 12.69 0.44 -5.48
CA ASN A 138 12.84 1.86 -5.77
C ASN A 138 11.89 2.38 -6.85
N LEU A 139 10.73 2.89 -6.43
CA LEU A 139 9.82 3.62 -7.32
C LEU A 139 10.55 4.80 -7.96
N SER A 140 10.78 4.75 -9.27
CA SER A 140 11.50 5.74 -10.08
C SER A 140 11.05 5.74 -11.55
N LEU A 141 11.66 6.57 -12.40
CA LEU A 141 11.42 6.52 -13.85
C LEU A 141 11.77 5.16 -14.47
N LYS A 142 12.63 4.36 -13.83
CA LYS A 142 13.00 3.01 -14.28
C LYS A 142 12.13 1.90 -13.67
N SER A 143 11.05 2.25 -12.96
CA SER A 143 10.17 1.24 -12.36
C SER A 143 9.57 0.35 -13.44
N ASP A 144 9.35 -0.92 -13.11
CA ASP A 144 8.64 -1.83 -13.98
C ASP A 144 7.23 -1.29 -14.30
N LYS A 145 6.94 -1.19 -15.60
CA LYS A 145 5.72 -0.54 -16.10
C LYS A 145 4.48 -1.40 -15.85
N ASN A 146 4.61 -2.73 -15.87
CA ASN A 146 3.52 -3.64 -15.51
C ASN A 146 3.20 -3.55 -14.02
N VAL A 147 4.23 -3.47 -13.17
CA VAL A 147 4.06 -3.21 -11.73
C VAL A 147 3.32 -1.90 -11.50
N LEU A 148 3.70 -0.80 -12.17
CA LEU A 148 3.02 0.48 -12.00
C LEU A 148 1.57 0.47 -12.50
N SER A 149 1.30 -0.22 -13.60
CA SER A 149 -0.05 -0.41 -14.14
C SER A 149 -0.93 -1.15 -13.13
N MET A 150 -0.44 -2.30 -12.65
CA MET A 150 -1.17 -3.14 -11.70
C MET A 150 -1.28 -2.49 -10.31
N PHE A 151 -0.27 -1.75 -9.86
CA PHE A 151 -0.37 -0.92 -8.66
C PHE A 151 -1.50 0.10 -8.77
N SER A 152 -1.74 0.64 -9.97
CA SER A 152 -2.84 1.58 -10.22
C SER A 152 -4.23 0.94 -10.14
N GLN A 153 -4.31 -0.39 -10.10
CA GLN A 153 -5.54 -1.17 -9.95
C GLN A 153 -5.95 -1.42 -8.48
N LEU A 154 -5.09 -1.06 -7.53
CA LEU A 154 -5.45 -1.13 -6.10
C LEU A 154 -6.48 -0.04 -5.74
N PRO A 155 -7.27 -0.25 -4.66
CA PRO A 155 -8.16 0.78 -4.14
C PRO A 155 -7.43 2.11 -3.97
N THR A 156 -8.09 3.19 -4.37
CA THR A 156 -7.47 4.52 -4.46
C THR A 156 -6.83 4.96 -3.14
N ASP A 157 -7.47 4.64 -2.03
CA ASP A 157 -7.00 4.97 -0.70
C ASP A 157 -5.73 4.22 -0.29
N ILE A 158 -5.59 2.93 -0.66
CA ILE A 158 -4.33 2.18 -0.45
C ILE A 158 -3.21 2.83 -1.25
N ARG A 159 -3.46 3.13 -2.53
CA ARG A 159 -2.46 3.78 -3.39
C ARG A 159 -2.02 5.12 -2.80
N PHE A 160 -2.96 5.95 -2.38
CA PHE A 160 -2.69 7.24 -1.77
C PHE A 160 -1.85 7.12 -0.50
N ARG A 161 -2.24 6.24 0.43
CA ARG A 161 -1.51 6.01 1.70
C ARG A 161 -0.09 5.49 1.47
N THR A 162 0.08 4.53 0.56
CA THR A 162 1.40 4.02 0.16
C THR A 162 2.29 5.14 -0.38
N LEU A 163 1.78 5.92 -1.34
CA LEU A 163 2.55 6.99 -1.99
C LEU A 163 2.85 8.14 -1.02
N GLN A 164 1.90 8.49 -0.15
CA GLN A 164 2.11 9.48 0.91
C GLN A 164 3.25 9.05 1.83
N LYS A 165 3.24 7.80 2.32
CA LYS A 165 4.29 7.30 3.21
C LYS A 165 5.65 7.24 2.50
N LEU A 166 5.69 6.80 1.24
CA LEU A 166 6.91 6.82 0.44
C LEU A 166 7.46 8.24 0.28
N PHE A 167 6.59 9.23 0.04
CA PHE A 167 6.97 10.63 -0.04
C PHE A 167 7.49 11.17 1.29
N GLU A 168 6.88 10.82 2.42
CA GLU A 168 7.40 11.17 3.75
C GLU A 168 8.80 10.60 4.03
N ILE A 169 9.11 9.42 3.47
CA ILE A 169 10.42 8.77 3.62
C ILE A 169 11.46 9.33 2.65
N LYS A 170 11.08 9.59 1.39
CA LYS A 170 12.00 9.92 0.29
C LYS A 170 12.08 11.42 -0.01
N GLY A 171 11.12 12.21 0.45
CA GLY A 171 11.04 13.64 0.13
C GLY A 171 10.93 13.92 -1.37
N TYR A 172 11.64 14.96 -1.82
CA TYR A 172 11.57 15.51 -3.17
C TYR A 172 12.65 14.94 -4.11
N ASP A 173 12.95 13.65 -3.99
CA ASP A 173 14.06 13.06 -4.74
C ASP A 173 13.62 12.43 -6.06
N ASN A 174 12.31 12.28 -6.28
CA ASN A 174 11.80 11.40 -7.33
C ASN A 174 10.52 11.92 -7.99
N ILE A 175 10.63 12.27 -9.27
CA ILE A 175 9.53 12.81 -10.07
C ILE A 175 8.40 11.79 -10.22
N GLN A 176 8.71 10.51 -10.44
CA GLN A 176 7.72 9.44 -10.59
C GLN A 176 6.89 9.28 -9.32
N LEU A 177 7.52 9.35 -8.15
CA LEU A 177 6.81 9.28 -6.86
C LEU A 177 5.84 10.44 -6.71
N ILE A 178 6.26 11.68 -6.99
CA ILE A 178 5.39 12.85 -6.84
C ILE A 178 4.26 12.82 -7.88
N ASP A 179 4.55 12.43 -9.13
CA ASP A 179 3.52 12.24 -10.17
C ASP A 179 2.44 11.27 -9.70
N LYS A 180 2.84 10.05 -9.31
CA LYS A 180 1.88 9.04 -8.85
C LYS A 180 1.15 9.48 -7.60
N TYR A 181 1.83 10.15 -6.66
CA TYR A 181 1.22 10.68 -5.45
C TYR A 181 0.13 11.72 -5.76
N LEU A 182 0.42 12.67 -6.66
CA LEU A 182 -0.55 13.66 -7.11
C LEU A 182 -1.73 13.01 -7.83
N LEU A 183 -1.48 12.06 -8.74
CA LEU A 183 -2.55 11.34 -9.43
C LEU A 183 -3.41 10.50 -8.48
N ALA A 184 -2.82 9.91 -7.44
CA ALA A 184 -3.57 9.23 -6.38
C ALA A 184 -4.41 10.22 -5.58
N MET A 185 -3.86 11.40 -5.25
CA MET A 185 -4.57 12.46 -4.54
C MET A 185 -5.75 13.03 -5.34
N VAL A 186 -5.60 13.20 -6.67
CA VAL A 186 -6.71 13.60 -7.55
C VAL A 186 -7.88 12.61 -7.43
N LYS A 187 -7.56 11.31 -7.42
CA LYS A 187 -8.56 10.25 -7.38
C LYS A 187 -9.18 10.11 -5.99
N SER A 188 -8.43 10.24 -4.89
CA SER A 188 -8.96 10.04 -3.53
C SER A 188 -9.57 11.29 -2.91
N LYS A 189 -8.97 12.46 -3.14
CA LYS A 189 -9.33 13.71 -2.46
C LYS A 189 -9.92 14.75 -3.39
N GLY A 190 -9.56 14.69 -4.67
CA GLY A 190 -10.03 15.63 -5.68
C GLY A 190 -8.91 16.41 -6.35
N TRP A 191 -9.24 16.95 -7.51
CA TRP A 191 -8.30 17.73 -8.31
C TRP A 191 -7.82 19.00 -7.60
N GLU A 192 -8.70 19.68 -6.86
CA GLU A 192 -8.39 20.95 -6.20
C GLU A 192 -7.36 20.76 -5.10
N GLU A 193 -7.49 19.69 -4.30
CA GLU A 193 -6.58 19.30 -3.24
C GLU A 193 -5.20 18.96 -3.80
N ALA A 194 -5.14 18.17 -4.87
CA ALA A 194 -3.88 17.84 -5.54
C ALA A 194 -3.19 19.08 -6.13
N TYR A 195 -3.96 19.96 -6.76
CA TYR A 195 -3.42 21.19 -7.32
C TYR A 195 -2.95 22.15 -6.23
N PHE A 196 -3.71 22.32 -5.16
CA PHE A 196 -3.31 23.12 -4.00
C PHE A 196 -2.02 22.59 -3.37
N TRP A 197 -1.91 21.27 -3.20
CA TRP A 197 -0.69 20.64 -2.69
C TRP A 197 0.51 20.91 -3.60
N LEU A 198 0.36 20.83 -4.92
CA LEU A 198 1.44 21.13 -5.86
C LEU A 198 1.91 22.59 -5.72
N ILE A 199 0.97 23.54 -5.57
CA ILE A 199 1.29 24.96 -5.38
C ILE A 199 1.96 25.22 -4.03
N SER A 200 1.49 24.60 -2.94
CA SER A 200 2.05 24.82 -1.60
C SER A 200 3.49 24.31 -1.47
N HIS A 201 3.91 23.38 -2.32
CA HIS A 201 5.27 22.81 -2.36
C HIS A 201 6.07 23.26 -3.59
N ARG A 202 5.68 24.39 -4.21
CA ARG A 202 6.29 24.88 -5.45
C ARG A 202 7.80 25.07 -5.33
N LYS A 203 8.28 25.61 -4.21
CA LYS A 203 9.69 25.96 -4.03
C LYS A 203 10.57 24.71 -4.06
N GLU A 204 10.16 23.69 -3.31
CA GLU A 204 10.83 22.40 -3.20
C GLU A 204 10.82 21.68 -4.56
N ILE A 205 9.66 21.63 -5.22
CA ILE A 205 9.51 20.95 -6.51
C ILE A 205 10.30 21.66 -7.62
N GLN A 206 10.37 22.99 -7.62
CA GLN A 206 11.20 23.72 -8.57
C GLN A 206 12.70 23.51 -8.35
N SER A 207 13.12 23.15 -7.13
CA SER A 207 14.53 22.90 -6.80
C SER A 207 15.01 21.46 -7.08
N MET A 208 14.09 20.56 -7.43
CA MET A 208 14.42 19.18 -7.79
C MET A 208 15.30 19.12 -9.03
N SER A 209 16.23 18.16 -9.07
CA SER A 209 16.95 17.84 -10.29
C SER A 209 15.99 17.32 -11.35
N TYR A 210 16.15 17.81 -12.57
CA TYR A 210 15.46 17.25 -13.73
C TYR A 210 16.25 16.09 -14.31
N PRO A 211 15.62 15.06 -14.91
CA PRO A 211 16.33 13.93 -15.48
C PRO A 211 17.24 14.39 -16.62
N SER A 212 18.41 13.76 -16.73
CA SER A 212 19.33 13.94 -17.86
C SER A 212 18.73 13.38 -19.15
N GLU A 213 19.26 13.80 -20.31
CA GLU A 213 18.76 13.30 -21.60
C GLU A 213 18.88 11.77 -21.72
N ASN A 214 19.92 11.17 -21.15
CA ASN A 214 20.05 9.70 -21.14
C ASN A 214 18.95 9.03 -20.31
N GLU A 215 18.61 9.58 -19.13
CA GLU A 215 17.51 9.07 -18.31
C GLU A 215 16.15 9.26 -18.98
N ILE A 216 15.98 10.35 -19.74
CA ILE A 216 14.78 10.58 -20.56
C ILE A 216 14.70 9.56 -21.68
N ILE A 217 15.79 9.30 -22.40
CA ILE A 217 15.85 8.27 -23.46
C ILE A 217 15.48 6.90 -22.89
N GLU A 218 16.10 6.50 -21.78
CA GLU A 218 15.81 5.21 -21.13
C GLU A 218 14.35 5.09 -20.66
N TYR A 219 13.73 6.18 -20.20
CA TYR A 219 12.31 6.19 -19.79
C TYR A 219 11.36 5.99 -20.99
N ILE A 220 11.70 6.64 -22.11
CA ILE A 220 10.91 6.61 -23.34
C ILE A 220 11.12 5.29 -24.09
N ASP A 221 12.29 4.66 -23.94
CA ASP A 221 12.59 3.37 -24.56
C ASP A 221 11.45 2.38 -24.21
N ASP A 222 10.99 1.67 -25.25
CA ASP A 222 9.81 0.81 -25.29
C ASP A 222 8.42 1.46 -25.56
N PHE A 223 8.29 2.80 -25.74
CA PHE A 223 6.98 3.45 -25.92
C PHE A 223 6.94 4.50 -27.03
N ASP A 224 5.74 4.70 -27.58
CA ASP A 224 5.45 5.89 -28.37
C ASP A 224 5.30 7.11 -27.44
N GLU A 225 5.79 8.28 -27.88
CA GLU A 225 5.87 9.49 -27.04
C GLU A 225 4.48 9.98 -26.58
N ASP A 226 3.44 9.62 -27.32
CA ASP A 226 2.04 9.94 -27.05
C ASP A 226 1.37 9.03 -25.99
N GLU A 227 2.00 7.91 -25.61
CA GLU A 227 1.50 6.98 -24.59
C GLU A 227 2.16 7.16 -23.21
N LEU A 228 3.15 8.05 -23.11
CA LEU A 228 3.93 8.26 -21.89
C LEU A 228 3.12 8.98 -20.81
N SER A 229 3.22 8.48 -19.58
CA SER A 229 2.59 9.14 -18.42
C SER A 229 3.23 10.48 -18.09
N LEU A 230 4.53 10.66 -18.39
CA LEU A 230 5.28 11.89 -18.14
C LEU A 230 5.91 12.43 -19.43
N PRO A 231 5.45 13.58 -19.96
CA PRO A 231 6.03 14.19 -21.16
C PRO A 231 7.33 14.96 -20.84
N LEU A 232 8.38 14.26 -20.42
CA LEU A 232 9.61 14.84 -19.87
C LEU A 232 10.28 15.86 -20.83
N ARG A 233 10.37 15.57 -22.13
CA ARG A 233 11.02 16.46 -23.11
C ARG A 233 10.32 17.81 -23.31
N LYS A 234 9.03 17.91 -22.97
CA LYS A 234 8.23 19.13 -23.17
C LYS A 234 8.49 20.18 -22.09
N PHE A 235 9.28 19.86 -21.06
CA PHE A 235 9.50 20.72 -19.90
C PHE A 235 10.98 20.76 -19.49
N GLN A 236 11.32 21.79 -18.71
CA GLN A 236 12.70 22.02 -18.22
C GLN A 236 12.78 21.96 -16.69
N ASN A 237 11.63 21.78 -16.01
CA ASN A 237 11.56 21.66 -14.55
C ASN A 237 10.34 20.83 -14.14
N VAL A 238 10.45 20.21 -12.95
CA VAL A 238 9.44 19.28 -12.42
C VAL A 238 8.10 19.96 -12.18
N PHE A 239 8.11 21.20 -11.65
CA PHE A 239 6.87 21.91 -11.35
C PHE A 239 6.02 22.17 -12.60
N GLY A 240 6.65 22.63 -13.68
CA GLY A 240 5.99 22.85 -14.97
C GLY A 240 5.41 21.54 -15.53
N LEU A 241 6.20 20.46 -15.48
CA LEU A 241 5.78 19.13 -15.90
C LEU A 241 4.54 18.67 -15.13
N LEU A 242 4.60 18.61 -13.80
CA LEU A 242 3.50 18.11 -12.96
C LEU A 242 2.26 19.02 -13.04
N SER A 243 2.45 20.33 -13.19
CA SER A 243 1.34 21.26 -13.44
C SER A 243 0.61 20.93 -14.74
N SER A 244 1.34 20.53 -15.78
CA SER A 244 0.75 20.15 -17.05
C SER A 244 -0.02 18.82 -16.96
N VAL A 245 0.51 17.86 -16.21
CA VAL A 245 -0.13 16.56 -15.95
C VAL A 245 -1.47 16.79 -15.26
N LEU A 246 -1.51 17.57 -14.17
CA LEU A 246 -2.75 17.86 -13.46
C LEU A 246 -3.76 18.64 -14.32
N ARG A 247 -3.31 19.49 -15.24
CA ARG A 247 -4.20 20.26 -16.13
C ARG A 247 -4.75 19.45 -17.30
N ASN A 248 -4.27 18.21 -17.50
CA ASN A 248 -4.81 17.34 -18.53
C ASN A 248 -6.31 17.07 -18.26
N PRO A 249 -7.22 17.33 -19.22
CA PRO A 249 -8.64 17.10 -19.05
C PRO A 249 -8.99 15.67 -18.61
N LYS A 250 -8.23 14.66 -19.06
CA LYS A 250 -8.40 13.26 -18.66
C LYS A 250 -8.16 13.07 -17.16
N VAL A 251 -7.12 13.70 -16.60
CA VAL A 251 -6.81 13.64 -15.16
C VAL A 251 -7.91 14.32 -14.35
N LYS A 252 -8.38 15.49 -14.80
CA LYS A 252 -9.48 16.18 -14.12
C LYS A 252 -10.79 15.39 -14.16
N SER A 253 -11.04 14.65 -15.25
CA SER A 253 -12.28 13.87 -15.43
C SER A 253 -12.41 12.65 -14.51
N VAL A 254 -11.31 12.16 -13.94
CA VAL A 254 -11.30 10.99 -13.03
C VAL A 254 -11.20 11.39 -11.55
N SER A 255 -11.49 12.66 -11.24
CA SER A 255 -11.54 13.18 -9.87
C SER A 255 -12.63 12.45 -9.08
N GLY A 256 -12.26 11.86 -7.94
CA GLY A 256 -13.17 11.03 -7.13
C GLY A 256 -13.11 9.52 -7.40
N GLY A 257 -12.20 9.05 -8.28
CA GLY A 257 -11.91 7.62 -8.43
C GLY A 257 -12.95 6.83 -9.22
N ILE A 258 -12.67 5.54 -9.42
CA ILE A 258 -13.58 4.58 -10.10
C ILE A 258 -14.10 3.54 -9.09
N TYR A 259 -13.30 3.27 -8.05
CA TYR A 259 -13.63 2.38 -6.95
C TYR A 259 -12.80 2.77 -5.72
N ASP A 260 -13.38 2.51 -4.56
CA ASP A 260 -12.89 2.92 -3.25
C ASP A 260 -12.58 1.73 -2.34
N THR A 261 -13.08 0.53 -2.66
CA THR A 261 -12.94 -0.67 -1.81
C THR A 261 -12.22 -1.83 -2.51
N PHE A 262 -11.74 -2.82 -1.73
CA PHE A 262 -11.19 -4.06 -2.29
C PHE A 262 -12.25 -4.85 -3.05
N GLU A 263 -13.49 -4.88 -2.54
CA GLU A 263 -14.63 -5.58 -3.14
C GLU A 263 -15.00 -5.00 -4.52
N GLU A 264 -14.92 -3.69 -4.69
CA GLU A 264 -15.13 -3.06 -6.00
C GLU A 264 -13.95 -3.28 -6.96
N ALA A 265 -12.73 -3.36 -6.41
CA ALA A 265 -11.50 -3.56 -7.17
C ALA A 265 -11.32 -5.02 -7.64
N VAL A 266 -11.89 -6.01 -6.91
CA VAL A 266 -11.60 -7.43 -7.13
C VAL A 266 -12.03 -7.93 -8.52
N LYS A 267 -13.08 -7.35 -9.11
CA LYS A 267 -13.50 -7.71 -10.48
C LYS A 267 -12.40 -7.41 -11.51
N TYR A 268 -11.75 -6.25 -11.37
CA TYR A 268 -10.64 -5.86 -12.24
C TYR A 268 -9.44 -6.77 -11.99
N PHE A 269 -9.17 -7.14 -10.73
CA PHE A 269 -8.10 -8.10 -10.42
C PHE A 269 -8.31 -9.46 -11.09
N TYR A 270 -9.53 -10.01 -11.09
CA TYR A 270 -9.81 -11.31 -11.71
C TYR A 270 -9.91 -11.27 -13.24
N GLU A 271 -10.28 -10.13 -13.82
CA GLU A 271 -10.29 -9.93 -15.28
C GLU A 271 -8.87 -9.79 -15.86
N GLU A 272 -7.92 -9.29 -15.06
CA GLU A 272 -6.53 -9.12 -15.46
C GLU A 272 -5.76 -10.46 -15.47
N ASN A 273 -5.09 -10.77 -16.58
CA ASN A 273 -4.24 -11.95 -16.68
C ASN A 273 -2.87 -11.67 -16.03
N LEU A 274 -2.83 -11.65 -14.70
CA LEU A 274 -1.66 -11.27 -13.91
C LEU A 274 -0.44 -12.14 -14.23
N GLU A 275 -0.62 -13.41 -14.56
CA GLU A 275 0.49 -14.29 -14.96
C GLU A 275 1.12 -13.88 -16.29
N THR A 276 0.36 -13.24 -17.17
CA THR A 276 0.91 -12.72 -18.43
C THR A 276 1.75 -11.47 -18.19
N TYR A 277 1.36 -10.59 -17.25
CA TYR A 277 1.98 -9.28 -17.06
C TYR A 277 3.01 -9.23 -15.92
N LEU A 278 2.92 -10.13 -14.94
CA LEU A 278 3.73 -10.11 -13.72
C LEU A 278 4.43 -11.45 -13.44
N SER A 279 5.15 -12.00 -14.42
CA SER A 279 5.85 -13.31 -14.28
C SER A 279 7.29 -13.33 -14.80
N ALA A 280 7.75 -12.30 -15.50
CA ALA A 280 9.03 -12.31 -16.19
C ALA A 280 10.23 -12.07 -15.27
N THR A 281 10.06 -11.26 -14.22
CA THR A 281 11.14 -10.86 -13.31
C THR A 281 10.82 -11.20 -11.87
N ARG A 282 11.86 -11.30 -11.03
CA ARG A 282 11.67 -11.48 -9.58
C ARG A 282 10.85 -10.35 -8.97
N GLU A 283 11.06 -9.11 -9.43
CA GLU A 283 10.27 -7.95 -9.00
C GLU A 283 8.78 -8.15 -9.28
N GLN A 284 8.46 -8.50 -10.52
CA GLN A 284 7.09 -8.75 -10.95
C GLN A 284 6.42 -9.88 -10.16
N ILE A 285 7.12 -10.99 -9.95
CA ILE A 285 6.60 -12.13 -9.16
C ILE A 285 6.32 -11.70 -7.72
N GLU A 286 7.25 -10.99 -7.07
CA GLU A 286 7.04 -10.53 -5.69
C GLU A 286 5.85 -9.54 -5.60
N PHE A 287 5.68 -8.67 -6.61
CA PHE A 287 4.52 -7.77 -6.67
C PHE A 287 3.20 -8.52 -6.86
N ARG A 288 3.18 -9.50 -7.76
CA ARG A 288 2.02 -10.37 -8.01
C ARG A 288 1.60 -11.09 -6.73
N GLU A 289 2.54 -11.65 -5.97
CA GLU A 289 2.24 -12.30 -4.70
C GLU A 289 1.71 -11.32 -3.64
N LEU A 290 2.10 -10.05 -3.67
CA LEU A 290 1.51 -9.02 -2.80
C LEU A 290 0.08 -8.67 -3.22
N LEU A 291 -0.17 -8.52 -4.53
CA LEU A 291 -1.52 -8.29 -5.03
C LEU A 291 -2.42 -9.47 -4.70
N TYR A 292 -1.98 -10.70 -4.97
CA TYR A 292 -2.75 -11.90 -4.64
C TYR A 292 -3.15 -11.90 -3.16
N PHE A 293 -2.20 -11.67 -2.25
CA PHE A 293 -2.47 -11.57 -0.82
C PHE A 293 -3.60 -10.60 -0.46
N CYS A 294 -3.68 -9.43 -1.11
CA CYS A 294 -4.74 -8.44 -0.87
C CYS A 294 -6.14 -8.92 -1.26
N PHE A 295 -6.24 -9.81 -2.24
CA PHE A 295 -7.51 -10.25 -2.83
C PHE A 295 -7.96 -11.65 -2.40
N ILE A 296 -7.14 -12.40 -1.63
CA ILE A 296 -7.54 -13.71 -1.08
C ILE A 296 -8.88 -13.58 -0.33
N GLY A 297 -9.85 -14.42 -0.71
CA GLY A 297 -11.17 -14.51 -0.07
C GLY A 297 -12.12 -13.36 -0.38
N ARG A 298 -11.72 -12.35 -1.16
CA ARG A 298 -12.58 -11.20 -1.50
C ARG A 298 -13.60 -11.59 -2.57
N THR A 299 -14.83 -11.09 -2.42
CA THR A 299 -15.92 -11.29 -3.39
C THR A 299 -16.33 -9.96 -4.03
N PRO A 300 -16.64 -9.92 -5.34
CA PRO A 300 -17.09 -8.69 -5.99
C PRO A 300 -18.40 -8.19 -5.39
N THR A 301 -18.54 -6.88 -5.24
CA THR A 301 -19.85 -6.26 -5.06
C THR A 301 -20.67 -6.41 -6.34
N ASN A 302 -21.90 -6.91 -6.21
CA ASN A 302 -22.89 -6.96 -7.30
C ASN A 302 -23.35 -5.56 -7.70
#